data_AF-A0A2S0LYQ2-F1
#
_entry.id   AF-A0A2S0LYQ2-F1
#
_cell.length_a   1.000
_cell.length_b   1.000
_cell.length_c   1.000
_cell.angle_alpha   90.00
_cell.angle_beta   90.00
_cell.angle_gamma   90.00
#
_symmetry.space_group_name_H-M   'P 1'
#
loop_
_entity.id
_entity.type
_entity.pdbx_description
1 polymer ?
#
loop_
_entity_poly.entity_id
_entity_poly.type
_entity_poly.pdbx_seq_one_letter_code
_entity_poly.pdbx_strand_id
1 'polypeptide(L)'
;MGSRKRGADAVAAIRATVAGLDPDVVLDEREENLLASIARAYNRAADLDRDAAKARASGGSPRRVTELAAEARLQEHQAERWAAEIIRAVQEAVAPTTKDWKAQKAANTRWSGRYSGKAAR
;
A
#
# COMPACT_ATOMS: atom_id res chain seq x y z
N MET A 1 -10.13 -23.44 -10.34
CA MET A 1 -10.32 -22.18 -9.61
C MET A 1 -9.35 -21.14 -10.19
N GLY A 2 -9.87 -20.17 -10.94
CA GLY A 2 -9.06 -19.35 -11.86
C GLY A 2 -8.22 -18.29 -11.17
N SER A 3 -7.08 -17.93 -11.77
CA SER A 3 -6.15 -16.89 -11.31
C SER A 3 -6.84 -15.61 -10.85
N ARG A 4 -7.90 -15.19 -11.56
CA ARG A 4 -8.75 -14.04 -11.23
C ARG A 4 -9.30 -14.03 -9.81
N LYS A 5 -9.47 -15.19 -9.17
CA LYS A 5 -9.94 -15.30 -7.80
C LYS A 5 -8.90 -14.74 -6.80
N ARG A 6 -7.61 -14.97 -7.03
CA ARG A 6 -6.55 -14.57 -6.09
C ARG A 6 -6.46 -13.05 -5.93
N GLY A 7 -6.55 -12.31 -7.03
CA GLY A 7 -6.57 -10.85 -6.98
C GLY A 7 -7.83 -10.29 -6.33
N ALA A 8 -8.99 -10.88 -6.57
CA ALA A 8 -10.24 -10.48 -5.93
C ALA A 8 -10.21 -10.72 -4.41
N ASP A 9 -9.73 -11.89 -3.97
CA ASP A 9 -9.58 -12.23 -2.57
C ASP A 9 -8.60 -11.27 -1.86
N ALA A 10 -7.49 -10.90 -2.53
CA ALA A 10 -6.53 -9.94 -1.99
C ALA A 10 -7.13 -8.53 -1.83
N VAL A 11 -7.87 -8.04 -2.84
CA VAL A 11 -8.56 -6.73 -2.74
C VAL A 11 -9.61 -6.75 -1.63
N ALA A 12 -10.38 -7.84 -1.51
CA ALA A 12 -11.36 -7.97 -0.44
C ALA A 12 -10.70 -7.93 0.95
N ALA A 13 -9.56 -8.62 1.12
CA ALA A 13 -8.80 -8.59 2.36
C ALA A 13 -8.30 -7.19 2.71
N ILE A 14 -7.75 -6.45 1.73
CA ILE A 14 -7.28 -5.08 1.95
C ILE A 14 -8.44 -4.15 2.33
N ARG A 15 -9.58 -4.24 1.64
CA ARG A 15 -10.78 -3.46 1.99
C ARG A 15 -11.27 -3.78 3.39
N ALA A 16 -11.25 -5.05 3.79
CA ALA A 16 -11.61 -5.44 5.15
C ALA A 16 -10.62 -4.88 6.18
N THR A 17 -9.32 -4.83 5.88
CA THR A 17 -8.32 -4.16 6.73
C THR A 17 -8.59 -2.67 6.85
N VAL A 18 -8.87 -1.98 5.74
CA VAL A 18 -9.20 -0.54 5.74
C VAL A 18 -10.46 -0.27 6.56
N ALA A 19 -11.53 -1.01 6.34
CA ALA A 19 -12.77 -0.87 7.10
C ALA A 19 -12.60 -1.18 8.59
N GLY A 20 -11.62 -2.03 8.95
CA GLY A 20 -11.25 -2.30 10.34
C GLY A 20 -10.48 -1.16 11.02
N LEU A 21 -9.87 -0.26 10.25
CA LEU A 21 -9.25 0.97 10.77
C LEU A 21 -10.30 2.06 10.99
N ASP A 22 -11.16 2.28 10.01
CA ASP A 22 -12.29 3.19 10.07
C ASP A 22 -13.33 2.77 9.02
N PRO A 23 -14.58 2.44 9.42
CA PRO A 23 -15.62 2.01 8.50
C PRO A 23 -16.13 3.13 7.58
N ASP A 24 -15.92 4.40 7.95
CA ASP A 24 -16.39 5.57 7.19
C ASP A 24 -15.32 6.11 6.22
N VAL A 25 -14.12 5.53 6.22
CA VAL A 25 -13.05 5.91 5.26
C VAL A 25 -13.45 5.54 3.85
N VAL A 26 -13.39 6.54 2.97
CA VAL A 26 -13.57 6.41 1.53
C VAL A 26 -12.20 6.48 0.86
N LEU A 27 -11.85 5.44 0.10
CA LEU A 27 -10.63 5.40 -0.71
C LEU A 27 -10.76 6.36 -1.89
N ASP A 28 -9.69 7.08 -2.19
CA ASP A 28 -9.66 7.98 -3.34
C ASP A 28 -9.41 7.21 -4.66
N GLU A 29 -9.42 7.95 -5.78
CA GLU A 29 -9.18 7.37 -7.11
C GLU A 29 -7.79 6.71 -7.22
N ARG A 30 -6.77 7.27 -6.56
CA ARG A 30 -5.42 6.73 -6.56
C ARG A 30 -5.35 5.42 -5.80
N GLU A 31 -5.99 5.31 -4.63
CA GLU A 31 -6.08 4.05 -3.89
C GLU A 31 -6.87 2.99 -4.66
N GLU A 32 -7.97 3.37 -5.30
CA GLU A 32 -8.75 2.46 -6.15
C GLU A 32 -7.93 1.93 -7.35
N ASN A 33 -7.12 2.79 -7.97
CA ASN A 33 -6.19 2.39 -9.02
C ASN A 33 -5.08 1.46 -8.50
N LEU A 34 -4.60 1.66 -7.27
CA LEU A 34 -3.67 0.75 -6.61
C LEU A 34 -4.33 -0.60 -6.32
N LEU A 35 -5.57 -0.64 -5.84
CA LEU A 35 -6.32 -1.90 -5.65
C LEU A 35 -6.48 -2.68 -6.95
N ALA A 36 -6.79 -2.00 -8.06
CA ALA A 36 -6.84 -2.63 -9.38
C ALA A 36 -5.47 -3.18 -9.81
N SER A 37 -4.38 -2.47 -9.50
CA SER A 37 -3.00 -2.92 -9.80
C SER A 37 -2.60 -4.13 -8.95
N ILE A 38 -2.95 -4.14 -7.66
CA ILE A 38 -2.77 -5.27 -6.74
C ILE A 38 -3.49 -6.51 -7.26
N ALA A 39 -4.76 -6.37 -7.68
CA ALA A 39 -5.52 -7.48 -8.24
C ALA A 39 -4.82 -8.09 -9.48
N ARG A 40 -4.32 -7.25 -10.39
CA ARG A 40 -3.59 -7.71 -11.58
C ARG A 40 -2.30 -8.42 -11.21
N ALA A 41 -1.52 -7.90 -10.27
CA ALA A 41 -0.27 -8.51 -9.83
C ALA A 41 -0.49 -9.91 -9.22
N TYR A 42 -1.47 -10.07 -8.32
CA TYR A 42 -1.81 -11.38 -7.76
C TYR A 42 -2.36 -12.37 -8.79
N ASN A 43 -3.16 -11.89 -9.74
CA ASN A 43 -3.63 -12.72 -10.86
C ASN A 43 -2.47 -13.19 -11.73
N ARG A 44 -1.52 -12.28 -12.04
CA ARG A 44 -0.31 -12.60 -12.80
C ARG A 44 0.58 -13.60 -12.06
N ALA A 45 0.78 -13.44 -10.76
CA ALA A 45 1.49 -14.42 -9.93
C ALA A 45 0.85 -15.81 -10.03
N ALA A 46 -0.48 -15.90 -9.91
CA ALA A 46 -1.19 -17.16 -10.02
C ALA A 46 -1.10 -17.80 -11.43
N ASP A 47 -1.02 -16.99 -12.49
CA ASP A 47 -0.79 -17.49 -13.84
C ASP A 47 0.66 -18.00 -14.01
N LEU A 48 1.64 -17.28 -13.47
CA LEU A 48 3.05 -17.70 -13.47
C LEU A 48 3.28 -19.00 -12.68
N ASP A 49 2.61 -19.17 -11.54
CA ASP A 49 2.65 -20.42 -10.77
C ASP A 49 2.07 -21.59 -11.59
N ARG A 50 0.99 -21.35 -12.34
CA ARG A 50 0.41 -22.35 -13.23
C ARG A 50 1.36 -22.71 -14.38
N ASP A 51 2.01 -21.71 -14.97
CA ASP A 51 3.00 -21.91 -16.02
C ASP A 51 4.21 -22.69 -15.49
N ALA A 52 4.67 -22.40 -14.27
CA ALA A 52 5.73 -23.13 -13.60
C ALA A 52 5.34 -24.60 -13.35
N ALA A 53 4.11 -24.84 -12.89
CA ALA A 53 3.57 -26.19 -12.69
C ALA A 53 3.48 -26.96 -14.02
N LYS A 54 3.02 -26.31 -15.08
CA LYS A 54 2.95 -26.90 -16.43
C LYS A 54 4.34 -27.23 -16.96
N ALA A 55 5.30 -26.31 -16.83
CA ALA A 55 6.68 -26.52 -17.23
C ALA A 55 7.32 -27.69 -16.46
N ARG A 56 7.03 -27.83 -15.17
CA ARG A 56 7.49 -28.98 -14.37
C ARG A 56 6.89 -30.29 -14.86
N ALA A 57 5.59 -30.33 -15.10
CA ALA A 57 4.89 -31.53 -15.56
C ALA A 57 5.33 -31.99 -16.95
N SER A 58 5.72 -31.07 -17.83
CA SER A 58 6.22 -31.38 -19.18
C SER A 58 7.71 -31.71 -19.24
N GLY A 59 8.40 -31.87 -18.10
CA GLY A 59 9.84 -32.12 -18.07
C GLY A 59 10.69 -30.92 -18.50
N GLY A 60 10.18 -29.69 -18.35
CA GLY A 60 10.89 -28.47 -18.68
C GLY A 60 12.13 -28.24 -17.82
N SER A 61 13.04 -27.41 -18.33
CA SER A 61 14.30 -27.10 -17.64
C SER A 61 14.06 -26.56 -16.21
N PRO A 62 14.81 -27.05 -15.20
CA PRO A 62 14.73 -26.53 -13.84
C PRO A 62 14.89 -25.01 -13.77
N ARG A 63 15.77 -24.45 -14.61
CA ARG A 63 15.99 -23.00 -14.71
C ARG A 63 14.71 -22.24 -15.08
N ARG A 64 13.94 -22.75 -16.04
CA ARG A 64 12.70 -22.12 -16.49
C ARG A 64 11.65 -22.12 -15.38
N VAL A 65 11.55 -23.23 -14.64
CA VAL A 65 10.63 -23.34 -13.49
C VAL A 65 11.03 -22.34 -12.41
N THR A 66 12.33 -22.21 -12.10
CA THR A 66 12.81 -21.25 -11.10
C THR A 66 12.59 -19.79 -11.51
N GLU A 67 12.79 -19.45 -12.80
CA GLU A 67 12.54 -18.09 -13.31
C GLU A 67 11.07 -17.70 -13.20
N LEU A 68 10.15 -18.60 -13.57
CA LEU A 68 8.71 -18.38 -13.44
C LEU A 68 8.29 -18.21 -11.99
N ALA A 69 8.81 -19.04 -11.09
CA ALA A 69 8.52 -18.93 -9.66
C ALA A 69 9.08 -17.63 -9.07
N ALA A 70 10.29 -17.21 -9.47
CA ALA A 70 10.87 -15.95 -9.05
C ALA A 70 10.04 -14.75 -9.53
N GLU A 71 9.59 -14.76 -10.79
CA GLU A 71 8.71 -13.71 -11.32
C GLU A 71 7.38 -13.65 -10.55
N ALA A 72 6.79 -14.79 -10.21
CA ALA A 72 5.57 -14.84 -9.39
C ALA A 72 5.76 -14.14 -8.03
N ARG A 73 6.89 -14.41 -7.36
CA ARG A 73 7.24 -13.77 -6.08
C ARG A 73 7.48 -12.27 -6.21
N LEU A 74 8.08 -11.82 -7.31
CA LEU A 74 8.24 -10.39 -7.57
C LEU A 74 6.89 -9.68 -7.71
N GLN A 75 5.92 -10.32 -8.38
CA GLN A 75 4.56 -9.77 -8.51
C GLN A 75 3.86 -9.70 -7.14
N GLU A 76 3.93 -10.75 -6.34
CA GLU A 76 3.39 -10.78 -4.97
C GLU A 76 3.99 -9.67 -4.11
N HIS A 77 5.32 -9.55 -4.10
CA HIS A 77 6.02 -8.55 -3.30
C HIS A 77 5.65 -7.11 -3.69
N GLN A 78 5.49 -6.82 -4.98
CA GLN A 78 5.04 -5.49 -5.41
C GLN A 78 3.59 -5.22 -4.98
N ALA A 79 2.72 -6.22 -5.06
CA ALA A 79 1.35 -6.11 -4.59
C ALA A 79 1.27 -5.85 -3.08
N GLU A 80 2.10 -6.53 -2.29
CA GLU A 80 2.23 -6.32 -0.84
C GLU A 80 2.70 -4.90 -0.50
N ARG A 81 3.66 -4.36 -1.26
CA ARG A 81 4.12 -2.98 -1.08
C ARG A 81 3.03 -1.95 -1.34
N TRP A 82 2.26 -2.12 -2.41
CA TRP A 82 1.13 -1.23 -2.70
C TRP A 82 0.01 -1.37 -1.66
N ALA A 83 -0.24 -2.58 -1.15
CA ALA A 83 -1.21 -2.79 -0.08
C ALA A 83 -0.80 -2.06 1.21
N ALA A 84 0.49 -2.14 1.58
CA ALA A 84 1.03 -1.43 2.72
C ALA A 84 0.93 0.10 2.55
N GLU A 85 1.08 0.60 1.33
CA GLU A 85 0.93 2.01 1.01
C GLU A 85 -0.50 2.51 1.23
N ILE A 86 -1.51 1.76 0.78
CA ILE A 86 -2.93 2.07 1.03
C ILE A 86 -3.21 2.08 2.54
N ILE A 87 -2.79 1.02 3.24
CA ILE A 87 -3.03 0.90 4.70
C ILE A 87 -2.38 2.07 5.45
N ARG A 88 -1.15 2.45 5.08
CA ARG A 88 -0.46 3.58 5.70
C ARG A 88 -1.18 4.90 5.43
N ALA A 89 -1.61 5.14 4.19
CA ALA A 89 -2.35 6.36 3.83
C ALA A 89 -3.64 6.49 4.66
N VAL A 90 -4.38 5.39 4.82
CA VAL A 90 -5.57 5.35 5.69
C VAL A 90 -5.22 5.60 7.15
N GLN A 91 -4.18 4.95 7.68
CA GLN A 91 -3.73 5.20 9.05
C GLN A 91 -3.35 6.66 9.29
N GLU A 92 -2.69 7.31 8.32
CA GLU A 92 -2.33 8.73 8.38
C GLU A 92 -3.57 9.63 8.32
N ALA A 93 -4.59 9.27 7.54
CA ALA A 93 -5.85 10.02 7.44
C ALA A 93 -6.70 9.90 8.72
N VAL A 94 -6.71 8.72 9.36
CA VAL A 94 -7.46 8.44 10.59
C VAL A 94 -6.70 8.92 11.84
N ALA A 95 -5.38 9.09 11.75
CA ALA A 95 -4.57 9.55 12.87
C ALA A 95 -5.13 10.88 13.40
N PRO A 96 -5.45 10.98 14.71
CA PRO A 96 -5.91 12.24 15.27
C PRO A 96 -4.81 13.27 15.06
N THR A 97 -5.09 14.30 14.25
CA THR A 97 -4.25 15.49 14.20
C THR A 97 -4.30 16.15 15.56
N THR A 98 -3.48 15.69 16.49
CA THR A 98 -3.15 16.43 17.70
C THR A 98 -2.37 17.65 17.23
N LYS A 99 -3.11 18.70 16.90
CA LYS A 99 -2.54 20.03 16.70
C LYS A 99 -1.79 20.34 17.98
N ASP A 100 -0.46 20.19 17.97
CA ASP A 100 0.37 20.45 19.14
C ASP A 100 0.37 21.95 19.40
N TRP A 101 -0.64 22.37 20.15
CA TRP A 101 -0.86 23.77 20.50
C TRP A 101 0.32 24.32 21.31
N LYS A 102 1.09 23.46 22.00
CA LYS A 102 2.30 23.89 22.71
C LYS A 102 3.43 24.19 21.72
N ALA A 103 3.67 23.34 20.73
CA ALA A 103 4.64 23.60 19.67
C ALA A 103 4.25 24.83 18.84
N GLN A 104 2.98 24.99 18.50
CA GLN A 104 2.48 26.15 17.76
C GLN A 104 2.55 27.45 18.58
N LYS A 105 2.21 27.40 19.88
CA LYS A 105 2.37 28.54 20.78
C LYS A 105 3.83 28.92 20.98
N ALA A 106 4.74 27.95 21.10
CA ALA A 106 6.19 28.21 21.19
C ALA A 106 6.74 28.82 19.89
N ALA A 107 6.29 28.35 18.72
CA ALA A 107 6.65 28.92 17.43
C ALA A 107 6.12 30.37 17.27
N ASN A 108 4.85 30.61 17.64
CA ASN A 108 4.25 31.94 17.61
C ASN A 108 4.97 32.91 18.55
N THR A 109 5.32 32.50 19.78
CA THR A 109 6.09 33.34 20.72
C THR A 109 7.48 33.67 20.18
N ARG A 110 8.15 32.73 19.49
CA ARG A 110 9.45 32.99 18.84
C ARG A 110 9.34 33.98 17.69
N TRP A 111 8.27 33.92 16.90
CA TRP A 111 8.01 34.88 15.82
C TRP A 111 7.58 36.26 16.34
N SER A 112 6.69 36.32 17.33
CA SER A 112 6.27 37.59 17.93
C SER A 112 7.39 38.26 18.73
N GLY A 113 8.22 37.49 19.43
CA GLY A 113 9.39 37.99 20.16
C GLY A 113 10.53 38.50 19.26
N ARG A 114 10.60 38.07 18.00
CA ARG A 114 11.54 38.62 17.01
C ARG A 114 11.14 40.00 16.50
N TYR A 115 9.86 40.35 16.51
CA TYR A 115 9.36 41.67 16.10
C TYR A 115 9.33 42.71 17.22
N SER A 116 9.42 42.30 18.50
CA SER A 116 9.45 43.24 19.64
C SER A 116 10.86 43.72 20.02
N GLY A 117 11.88 43.43 19.20
CA GLY A 117 13.25 43.87 19.41
C GLY A 117 13.52 45.30 18.92
N LYS A 118 13.32 46.28 19.82
CA LYS A 118 13.86 47.66 19.79
C LYS A 118 13.34 48.62 18.69
N ALA A 119 12.18 49.21 18.95
CA ALA A 119 12.01 50.66 18.81
C ALA A 119 12.05 51.27 20.23
N ALA A 120 13.24 51.30 20.84
CA ALA A 120 13.49 52.12 22.03
C ALA A 120 14.15 53.42 21.55
N ARG A 121 13.38 54.51 21.59
CA ARG A 121 13.91 55.87 21.61
C ARG A 121 14.56 56.14 22.96
#